data_AF-M5PBK6-F1
#
_entry.id   AF-M5PBK6-F1
#
_cell.length_a   1.000
_cell.length_b   1.000
_cell.length_c   1.000
_cell.angle_alpha   90.00
_cell.angle_beta   90.00
_cell.angle_gamma   90.00
#
_symmetry.space_group_name_H-M   'P 1'
#
loop_
_entity.id
_entity.type
_entity.pdbx_description
1 polymer ?
#
loop_
_entity_poly.entity_id
_entity_poly.type
_entity_poly.pdbx_seq_one_letter_code
_entity_poly.pdbx_strand_id
1 'polypeptide(L)' 'MFRVGEKVRYWGTRSDGLTWLSSKAMVGRIKGRSRNDYIIEGRSGATHVVPVSLIDGMTLRSKA' A
#
# COMPACT_ATOMS: atom_id res chain seq x y z
N MET A 1 5.79 -11.15 0.45
CA MET A 1 6.47 -9.94 0.96
C MET A 1 6.76 -9.05 -0.24
N PHE A 2 6.23 -7.82 -0.24
CA PHE A 2 6.26 -6.96 -1.43
C PHE A 2 7.58 -6.21 -1.58
N ARG A 3 7.95 -5.88 -2.82
CA ARG A 3 9.21 -5.20 -3.18
C ARG A 3 8.99 -3.73 -3.49
N VAL A 4 10.02 -2.92 -3.27
CA VAL A 4 10.03 -1.52 -3.72
C VAL A 4 9.85 -1.47 -5.23
N GLY A 5 8.97 -0.59 -5.68
CA GLY A 5 8.60 -0.46 -7.08
C GLY A 5 7.42 -1.35 -7.50
N GLU A 6 6.96 -2.29 -6.68
CA GLU A 6 5.76 -3.07 -7.00
C GLU A 6 4.49 -2.23 -6.85
N LYS A 7 3.52 -2.51 -7.73
CA LYS A 7 2.18 -1.93 -7.69
C LYS A 7 1.27 -2.86 -6.91
N VAL A 8 0.66 -2.34 -5.86
CA VAL A 8 -0.17 -3.12 -4.94
C VAL A 8 -1.53 -2.45 -4.76
N ARG A 9 -2.51 -3.26 -4.39
CA ARG A 9 -3.83 -2.80 -3.99
C ARG A 9 -3.89 -2.80 -2.46
N TYR A 10 -4.46 -1.77 -1.86
CA TYR A 10 -4.55 -1.67 -0.41
C TYR A 10 -5.87 -1.03 0.04
N TRP A 11 -6.32 -1.38 1.23
CA TRP A 11 -7.65 -1.06 1.73
C TRP A 11 -7.67 0.02 2.82
N GLY A 12 -6.51 0.53 3.22
CA GLY A 12 -6.43 1.53 4.26
C GLY A 12 -5.00 1.96 4.55
N THR A 13 -4.84 2.95 5.41
CA THR A 13 -3.54 3.55 5.74
C THR A 13 -3.39 3.70 7.24
N ARG A 14 -2.17 3.92 7.71
CA ARG A 14 -1.86 4.26 9.10
C ARG A 14 -1.47 5.73 9.15
N SER A 15 -2.13 6.49 10.03
CA SER A 15 -1.79 7.88 10.38
C SER A 15 -1.74 7.98 11.90
N ASP A 16 -0.63 8.48 12.45
CA ASP A 16 -0.48 8.75 13.88
C ASP A 16 -0.81 7.56 14.80
N GLY A 17 -0.43 6.34 14.36
CA GLY A 17 -0.69 5.10 15.09
C GLY A 17 -2.10 4.52 14.91
N LEU A 18 -3.03 5.26 14.30
CA LEU A 18 -4.38 4.81 13.99
C LEU A 18 -4.47 4.26 12.56
N THR A 19 -5.23 3.20 12.39
CA THR A 19 -5.46 2.56 11.09
C THR A 19 -6.80 3.05 10.52
N TRP A 20 -6.74 3.72 9.37
CA TRP A 20 -7.87 4.21 8.63
C TRP A 20 -8.23 3.24 7.51
N LEU A 21 -9.42 2.64 7.60
CA LEU A 21 -9.96 1.78 6.56
C LEU A 21 -10.66 2.63 5.49
N SER A 22 -10.50 2.22 4.25
CA SER A 22 -11.17 2.80 3.10
C SER A 22 -12.24 1.84 2.59
N SER A 23 -13.41 2.39 2.27
CA SER A 23 -14.50 1.64 1.63
C SER A 23 -14.18 1.21 0.20
N LYS A 24 -13.08 1.71 -0.38
CA LYS A 24 -12.62 1.36 -1.72
C LYS A 24 -11.15 1.00 -1.68
N ALA A 25 -10.82 -0.12 -2.31
CA ALA A 25 -9.43 -0.48 -2.49
C ALA A 25 -8.69 0.52 -3.39
N MET A 26 -7.64 1.08 -2.84
CA MET A 26 -6.71 1.99 -3.48
C MET A 26 -5.60 1.21 -4.17
N VAL A 27 -4.93 1.85 -5.13
CA VAL A 27 -3.78 1.25 -5.83
C VAL A 27 -2.63 2.24 -5.78
N GLY A 28 -1.47 1.74 -5.39
CA GLY A 28 -0.27 2.56 -5.28
C GLY A 28 0.99 1.74 -5.51
N ARG A 29 2.13 2.44 -5.50
CA ARG A 29 3.45 1.86 -5.72
C ARG A 29 4.26 1.88 -4.44
N ILE A 30 4.90 0.77 -4.10
CA ILE A 30 5.72 0.70 -2.90
C ILE A 30 6.99 1.54 -3.09
N LYS A 31 7.20 2.49 -2.18
CA LYS A 31 8.43 3.29 -2.07
C LYS A 31 9.41 2.71 -1.06
N GLY A 32 8.90 2.04 -0.03
CA GLY A 32 9.73 1.52 1.06
C GLY A 32 8.94 0.72 2.07
N ARG A 33 9.62 0.36 3.16
CA ARG A 33 9.05 -0.37 4.30
C ARG A 33 9.44 0.35 5.58
N SER A 34 8.50 0.45 6.52
CA SER A 34 8.74 0.97 7.87
C SER A 34 8.28 -0.07 8.88
N ARG A 35 9.22 -0.73 9.57
CA ARG A 35 8.95 -1.84 10.51
C ARG A 35 8.00 -2.89 9.92
N ASN A 36 6.71 -2.84 10.27
CA ASN A 36 5.67 -3.78 9.85
C ASN A 36 4.74 -3.24 8.75
N ASP A 37 4.97 -2.01 8.29
CA ASP A 37 4.15 -1.32 7.31
C ASP A 37 4.94 -1.04 6.03
N TYR A 38 4.22 -0.79 4.95
CA TYR A 38 4.79 -0.35 3.68
C TYR A 38 4.47 1.11 3.44
N ILE A 39 5.44 1.82 2.84
CA ILE A 39 5.25 3.18 2.36
C ILE A 39 4.83 3.07 0.91
N ILE A 40 3.63 3.53 0.59
CA ILE A 40 2.98 3.40 -0.71
C ILE A 40 2.67 4.80 -1.25
N GLU A 41 3.14 5.08 -2.45
CA GLU A 41 2.76 6.27 -3.22
C GLU A 41 1.46 5.97 -3.99
N GLY A 42 0.40 6.70 -3.65
CA GLY A 42 -0.87 6.66 -4.36
C GLY A 42 -0.76 7.32 -5.75
N ARG A 43 -1.78 7.12 -6.60
CA ARG A 43 -1.80 7.71 -7.96
C ARG A 43 -1.72 9.24 -7.98
N SER A 44 -2.15 9.91 -6.92
CA SER A 44 -2.07 11.36 -6.76
C SER A 44 -0.69 11.87 -6.34
N GLY A 45 0.29 10.98 -6.12
CA GLY A 45 1.60 11.32 -5.55
C GLY A 45 1.61 11.39 -4.02
N ALA A 46 0.46 11.23 -3.37
CA ALA A 46 0.37 11.17 -1.92
C ALA A 46 1.07 9.92 -1.37
N THR A 47 1.83 10.08 -0.29
CA THR A 47 2.50 8.98 0.40
C THR A 47 1.64 8.47 1.55
N HIS A 48 1.46 7.16 1.63
CA HIS A 48 0.66 6.49 2.63
C HIS A 48 1.48 5.42 3.34
N VAL A 49 1.39 5.36 4.67
CA VAL A 49 1.89 4.22 5.43
C VAL A 49 0.76 3.19 5.47
N VAL A 50 1.04 1.94 5.13
CA VAL A 50 0.01 0.91 4.95
C VAL A 50 0.44 -0.36 5.68
N PRO A 51 -0.31 -0.82 6.70
CA PRO A 51 -0.06 -2.10 7.35
C PRO A 51 -0.11 -3.25 6.34
N VAL A 52 0.81 -4.22 6.46
CA VAL A 52 0.85 -5.38 5.55
C VAL A 52 -0.48 -6.14 5.49
N SER A 53 -1.24 -6.17 6.58
CA SER A 53 -2.56 -6.81 6.67
C SER A 53 -3.63 -6.15 5.81
N LEU A 54 -3.42 -4.90 5.38
CA LEU A 54 -4.33 -4.14 4.54
C LEU A 54 -3.89 -4.09 3.07
N ILE A 55 -2.78 -4.74 2.73
CA ILE A 55 -2.32 -4.86 1.35
C ILE A 55 -2.86 -6.18 0.79
N ASP A 56 -3.60 -6.06 -0.31
CA ASP A 56 -4.13 -7.20 -1.03
C ASP A 56 -2.97 -7.96 -1.70
N GLY A 57 -2.88 -9.26 -1.45
CA GLY A 57 -1.80 -10.13 -1.93
C GLY A 57 -1.74 -10.30 -3.45
N MET A 58 -2.76 -9.81 -4.17
CA MET A 58 -2.74 -9.68 -5.61
C MET A 58 -1.72 -8.61 -6.03
N THR A 59 -0.48 -9.05 -6.20
CA THR A 59 0.48 -8.34 -7.05
C THR A 59 -0.18 -8.22 -8.42
N LEU A 60 -0.51 -6.99 -8.83
CA LEU A 60 -0.95 -6.70 -10.19
C LEU A 60 0.28 -6.90 -11.10
N ARG A 61 0.68 -8.16 -11.31
CA ARG A 61 1.55 -8.51 -12.42
C ARG A 61 0.75 -8.17 -13.65
N SER A 62 1.15 -7.11 -14.34
CA SER A 62 0.75 -6.86 -15.71
C SER A 62 0.93 -8.18 -16.46
N LYS A 63 -0.19 -8.78 -16.85
CA LYS A 63 -0.18 -9.90 -17.79
C LYS A 63 0.36 -9.32 -19.09
N ALA A 64 1.55 -9.78 -19.48
CA ALA A 64 2.12 -9.53 -20.79
C ALA A 64 1.27 -10.21 -21.88
#